data_AF-A0A172WL72-F1
#
_entry.id   AF-A0A172WL72-F1
#
_cell.length_a   1.000
_cell.length_b   1.000
_cell.length_c   1.000
_cell.angle_alpha   90.00
_cell.angle_beta   90.00
_cell.angle_gamma   90.00
#
_symmetry.space_group_name_H-M   'P 1'
#
loop_
_entity.id
_entity.type
_entity.pdbx_description
1 polymer ?
#
loop_
_entity_poly.entity_id
_entity_poly.type
_entity_poly.pdbx_seq_one_letter_code
_entity_poly.pdbx_strand_id
1 'polypeptide(L)'
;MLNTLSNQTRRALLLSVASAVLCCTPLALTQAHAATSVSTETAYVSKINSFTSKDFLRGIWRQYAGLSVPATQASIDAFKPGVHLRFADGQLREISKVFRVGSNLSIYVKGGLLDGNKVGSPNTVSTVPAPRSGSAPPATADTSTTITQANPAFMARGDIKGIDITPPVNDWEAPAYGMTQTRLTALSAAGFNTLRVWISLEEFLAPPISMEATLSRWIGYIDRAAQTGFRVQVAWASTWEERIAVVNDPASRVRFHDALNTLCSAMGSYFPKQQVALEMLNEPPGEHLTPGYYRSAAPGWHSACRSKAPDMTIILQPEAGWHGALNRFNLSDFDANTMFSFHPYAPGEFTHQGIGSQPHLYNVPMPITRYVGGQTQMVADVSARVNADPHLSSERKKSEIARYSRLINDLWYDNGSRWEDWSELQRWVVSSGINPKRIIAGEFGVVSEFNYNGTPALKDVASRAHFMRKIREQTQANQFAGWVVHQAFGDFNLFQQNSVGEHGDRLIPELTEALFGSQPLQLGPPVTGH
;
A
#
# COMPACT_ATOMS: atom_id res chain seq x y z
N MET A 1 36.46 -45.09 1.93
CA MET A 1 36.61 -45.56 3.32
C MET A 1 36.20 -44.39 4.20
N LEU A 2 35.25 -44.45 5.13
CA LEU A 2 34.52 -45.61 5.68
C LEU A 2 33.08 -45.75 5.11
N ASN A 3 32.38 -46.79 5.54
CA ASN A 3 31.05 -47.22 5.10
C ASN A 3 30.27 -47.75 6.33
N THR A 4 28.96 -48.02 6.17
CA THR A 4 28.04 -48.67 7.15
C THR A 4 27.57 -47.76 8.31
N LEU A 5 26.36 -47.83 8.88
CA LEU A 5 25.10 -48.60 8.67
C LEU A 5 23.90 -47.59 8.64
N SER A 6 22.63 -47.90 8.32
CA SER A 6 21.89 -49.15 8.10
C SER A 6 20.77 -48.96 7.02
N ASN A 7 19.81 -49.88 6.95
CA ASN A 7 18.52 -49.82 6.24
C ASN A 7 17.50 -50.68 7.04
N GLN A 8 16.17 -50.50 6.87
CA GLN A 8 15.01 -51.36 7.29
C GLN A 8 13.87 -50.61 8.03
N THR A 9 12.54 -50.87 7.90
CA THR A 9 11.69 -51.58 6.91
C THR A 9 10.19 -51.22 7.13
N ARG A 10 9.36 -51.18 6.06
CA ARG A 10 7.91 -51.58 5.90
C ARG A 10 7.14 -50.54 5.05
N ARG A 11 6.56 -50.83 3.86
CA ARG A 11 5.44 -51.75 3.45
C ARG A 11 4.09 -51.39 4.11
N ALA A 12 2.91 -51.37 3.46
CA ALA A 12 2.48 -51.44 2.03
C ALA A 12 0.94 -51.17 1.91
N LEU A 13 0.34 -51.36 0.71
CA LEU A 13 -1.08 -51.25 0.26
C LEU A 13 -1.62 -49.81 -0.01
N LEU A 14 -2.28 -49.41 -1.11
CA LEU A 14 -2.92 -49.99 -2.34
C LEU A 14 -4.48 -50.01 -2.41
N LEU A 15 -5.01 -49.20 -3.35
CA LEU A 15 -6.10 -49.44 -4.34
C LEU A 15 -7.57 -49.73 -3.94
N SER A 16 -8.49 -48.87 -4.43
CA SER A 16 -9.72 -49.14 -5.26
C SER A 16 -10.59 -47.86 -5.27
N VAL A 17 -11.03 -47.24 -6.38
CA VAL A 17 -11.84 -47.63 -7.56
C VAL A 17 -13.33 -47.86 -7.27
N ALA A 18 -14.20 -46.94 -7.72
CA ALA A 18 -15.54 -47.20 -8.26
C ALA A 18 -16.11 -45.94 -8.97
N SER A 19 -17.05 -46.12 -9.89
CA SER A 19 -17.74 -45.03 -10.62
C SER A 19 -19.24 -45.32 -10.77
N ALA A 20 -19.98 -44.25 -11.11
CA ALA A 20 -21.12 -44.21 -12.04
C ALA A 20 -22.58 -44.18 -11.53
N VAL A 21 -23.40 -43.65 -12.45
CA VAL A 21 -24.86 -43.80 -12.68
C VAL A 21 -25.79 -42.69 -12.15
N LEU A 22 -26.56 -42.14 -13.12
CA LEU A 22 -27.69 -41.23 -12.96
C LEU A 22 -28.92 -41.94 -12.38
N CYS A 23 -29.78 -41.21 -11.68
CA CYS A 23 -31.23 -41.43 -11.75
C CYS A 23 -32.00 -40.11 -11.73
N CYS A 24 -33.13 -40.09 -12.43
CA CYS A 24 -33.97 -38.92 -12.63
C CYS A 24 -35.39 -39.17 -12.09
N THR A 25 -36.25 -38.15 -12.20
CA THR A 25 -37.71 -38.17 -11.92
C THR A 25 -38.11 -37.99 -10.44
N PRO A 26 -39.36 -37.58 -10.12
CA PRO A 26 -39.61 -36.15 -9.82
C PRO A 26 -40.43 -35.95 -8.53
N LEU A 27 -40.56 -34.72 -8.01
CA LEU A 27 -41.64 -34.40 -7.04
C LEU A 27 -41.94 -32.90 -6.86
N ALA A 28 -43.24 -32.61 -6.95
CA ALA A 28 -44.06 -31.52 -6.39
C ALA A 28 -43.44 -30.16 -5.98
N LEU A 29 -44.06 -29.10 -6.51
CA LEU A 29 -44.11 -27.77 -5.89
C LEU A 29 -44.94 -27.82 -4.59
N THR A 30 -44.32 -27.51 -3.44
CA THR A 30 -45.03 -27.09 -2.23
C THR A 30 -44.29 -25.93 -1.57
N GLN A 31 -44.93 -24.76 -1.48
CA GLN A 31 -44.44 -23.65 -0.67
C GLN A 31 -44.60 -23.99 0.82
N ALA A 32 -43.50 -24.29 1.50
CA ALA A 32 -43.48 -24.42 2.95
C ALA A 32 -43.07 -23.08 3.59
N HIS A 33 -43.94 -22.50 4.41
CA HIS A 33 -43.56 -21.41 5.31
C HIS A 33 -42.59 -21.95 6.36
N ALA A 34 -41.33 -21.54 6.30
CA ALA A 34 -40.33 -21.89 7.30
C ALA A 34 -40.59 -21.10 8.59
N ALA A 35 -41.29 -21.73 9.55
CA ALA A 35 -41.37 -21.23 10.91
C ALA A 35 -39.98 -21.28 11.57
N THR A 36 -39.51 -20.15 12.08
CA THR A 36 -38.19 -20.03 12.72
C THR A 36 -38.18 -20.74 14.07
N SER A 37 -37.75 -22.00 14.10
CA SER A 37 -37.52 -22.73 15.35
C SER A 37 -36.35 -22.09 16.11
N VAL A 38 -36.61 -21.63 17.32
CA VAL A 38 -35.56 -21.04 18.18
C VAL A 38 -34.75 -22.18 18.81
N SER A 39 -33.56 -22.43 18.28
CA SER A 39 -32.55 -23.25 18.96
C SER A 39 -32.00 -22.49 20.18
N THR A 40 -32.24 -23.02 21.38
CA THR A 40 -31.56 -22.58 22.60
C THR A 40 -30.16 -23.19 22.63
N GLU A 41 -29.21 -22.55 21.96
CA GLU A 41 -27.82 -22.99 21.92
C GLU A 41 -27.17 -22.81 23.30
N THR A 42 -26.68 -23.91 23.89
CA THR A 42 -26.15 -23.94 25.25
C THR A 42 -24.77 -23.30 25.30
N ALA A 43 -24.53 -22.43 26.30
CA ALA A 43 -23.24 -21.78 26.52
C ALA A 43 -22.09 -22.79 26.69
N TYR A 44 -21.07 -22.73 25.83
CA TYR A 44 -19.86 -23.53 25.95
C TYR A 44 -18.88 -22.88 26.94
N VAL A 45 -18.28 -23.66 27.84
CA VAL A 45 -17.35 -23.16 28.87
C VAL A 45 -15.98 -23.79 28.68
N SER A 46 -14.92 -22.98 28.72
CA SER A 46 -13.53 -23.43 28.63
C SER A 46 -12.66 -22.90 29.76
N LYS A 47 -11.63 -23.67 30.13
CA LYS A 47 -10.57 -23.22 31.02
C LYS A 47 -9.65 -22.25 30.28
N ILE A 48 -9.18 -21.22 30.98
CA ILE A 48 -8.10 -20.35 30.51
C ILE A 48 -6.77 -20.98 30.91
N ASN A 49 -5.81 -21.00 29.98
CA ASN A 49 -4.45 -21.51 30.23
C ASN A 49 -3.76 -20.72 31.35
N SER A 50 -2.91 -21.34 32.16
CA SER A 50 -2.28 -20.68 33.31
C SER A 50 -1.00 -19.88 32.98
N PHE A 51 -0.68 -19.69 31.69
CA PHE A 51 0.58 -19.09 31.24
C PHE A 51 0.82 -17.70 31.85
N THR A 52 1.99 -17.50 32.44
CA THR A 52 2.44 -16.19 32.91
C THR A 52 3.87 -15.96 32.44
N SER A 53 4.08 -14.91 31.66
CA SER A 53 5.35 -14.54 31.01
C SER A 53 5.41 -13.01 30.82
N LYS A 54 6.36 -12.53 30.03
CA LYS A 54 6.39 -11.13 29.54
C LYS A 54 5.18 -10.79 28.63
N ASP A 55 4.56 -11.80 28.00
CA ASP A 55 3.49 -11.65 27.02
C ASP A 55 2.11 -11.99 27.63
N PHE A 56 2.08 -12.88 28.63
CA PHE A 56 0.85 -13.35 29.29
C PHE A 56 0.82 -13.08 30.81
N LEU A 57 -0.37 -12.84 31.33
CA LEU A 57 -0.69 -12.88 32.75
C LEU A 57 -1.85 -13.86 32.95
N ARG A 58 -1.59 -15.02 33.54
CA ARG A 58 -2.61 -16.05 33.87
C ARG A 58 -3.47 -16.44 32.64
N GLY A 59 -2.83 -16.54 31.48
CA GLY A 59 -3.44 -16.86 30.18
C GLY A 59 -4.04 -15.69 29.42
N ILE A 60 -4.09 -14.50 30.00
CA ILE A 60 -4.55 -13.27 29.35
C ILE A 60 -3.36 -12.55 28.72
N TRP A 61 -3.51 -12.06 27.49
CA TRP A 61 -2.46 -11.28 26.83
C TRP A 61 -2.25 -9.94 27.54
N ARG A 62 -0.99 -9.56 27.80
CA ARG A 62 -0.64 -8.28 28.45
C ARG A 62 -0.69 -7.09 27.50
N GLN A 63 -0.46 -7.33 26.21
CA GLN A 63 -0.38 -6.30 25.16
C GLN A 63 -1.62 -6.25 24.24
N TYR A 64 -2.54 -7.20 24.37
CA TYR A 64 -3.71 -7.33 23.51
C TYR A 64 -4.96 -7.70 24.31
N ALA A 65 -6.14 -7.29 23.85
CA ALA A 65 -7.41 -7.75 24.39
C ALA A 65 -7.66 -9.20 23.95
N GLY A 66 -7.11 -10.17 24.68
CA GLY A 66 -7.21 -11.58 24.33
C GLY A 66 -6.79 -12.55 25.42
N LEU A 67 -7.05 -13.83 25.17
CA LEU A 67 -6.83 -14.94 26.08
C LEU A 67 -6.33 -16.19 25.34
N SER A 68 -5.71 -17.10 26.09
CA SER A 68 -5.33 -18.42 25.61
C SER A 68 -6.14 -19.53 26.29
N VAL A 69 -6.66 -20.46 25.50
CA VAL A 69 -7.40 -21.66 25.95
C VAL A 69 -6.85 -22.92 25.27
N PRO A 70 -7.05 -24.13 25.82
CA PRO A 70 -6.68 -25.38 25.15
C PRO A 70 -7.42 -25.55 23.81
N ALA A 71 -6.74 -25.96 22.74
CA ALA A 71 -7.32 -26.23 21.43
C ALA A 71 -7.96 -27.62 21.34
N THR A 72 -8.95 -27.87 22.21
CA THR A 72 -9.85 -29.03 22.05
C THR A 72 -10.76 -28.81 20.84
N GLN A 73 -11.32 -29.89 20.28
CA GLN A 73 -12.27 -29.77 19.17
C GLN A 73 -13.48 -28.90 19.55
N ALA A 74 -14.04 -29.10 20.74
CA ALA A 74 -15.12 -28.26 21.26
C ALA A 74 -14.72 -26.78 21.42
N SER A 75 -13.47 -26.49 21.80
CA SER A 75 -12.95 -25.10 21.83
C SER A 75 -12.91 -24.48 20.44
N ILE A 76 -12.48 -25.25 19.43
CA ILE A 76 -12.39 -24.81 18.03
C ILE A 76 -13.78 -24.56 17.45
N ASP A 77 -14.75 -25.42 17.79
CA ASP A 77 -16.11 -25.31 17.29
C ASP A 77 -16.90 -24.17 17.94
N ALA A 78 -16.64 -23.86 19.21
CA ALA A 78 -17.34 -22.82 19.95
C ALA A 78 -16.71 -21.42 19.83
N PHE A 79 -15.37 -21.30 19.76
CA PHE A 79 -14.69 -20.01 19.70
C PHE A 79 -14.41 -19.59 18.26
N LYS A 80 -15.34 -18.82 17.69
CA LYS A 80 -15.29 -18.26 16.33
C LYS A 80 -15.51 -16.74 16.35
N PRO A 81 -14.97 -15.97 15.39
CA PRO A 81 -15.27 -14.54 15.27
C PRO A 81 -16.78 -14.26 15.26
N GLY A 82 -17.21 -13.19 15.93
CA GLY A 82 -18.63 -12.83 16.13
C GLY A 82 -19.31 -13.47 17.35
N VAL A 83 -18.79 -14.58 17.88
CA VAL A 83 -19.29 -15.18 19.12
C VAL A 83 -18.98 -14.27 20.30
N HIS A 84 -19.90 -14.12 21.24
CA HIS A 84 -19.69 -13.31 22.45
C HIS A 84 -19.15 -14.17 23.59
N LEU A 85 -18.17 -13.65 24.33
CA LEU A 85 -17.59 -14.26 25.52
C LEU A 85 -18.03 -13.54 26.78
N ARG A 86 -18.37 -14.29 27.82
CA ARG A 86 -18.51 -13.82 29.19
C ARG A 86 -17.27 -14.19 30.01
N PHE A 87 -16.67 -13.18 30.62
CA PHE A 87 -15.55 -13.31 31.54
C PHE A 87 -16.02 -13.35 33.01
N ALA A 88 -15.13 -13.78 33.91
CA ALA A 88 -15.46 -13.97 35.33
C ALA A 88 -15.81 -12.69 36.11
N ASP A 89 -15.38 -11.51 35.62
CA ASP A 89 -15.77 -10.21 36.16
C ASP A 89 -17.09 -9.67 35.57
N GLY A 90 -17.80 -10.50 34.79
CA GLY A 90 -19.06 -10.16 34.15
C GLY A 90 -18.92 -9.47 32.78
N GLN A 91 -17.71 -9.12 32.33
CA GLN A 91 -17.52 -8.49 31.02
C GLN A 91 -18.05 -9.38 29.89
N LEU A 92 -18.83 -8.78 28.98
CA LEU A 92 -19.21 -9.38 27.70
C LEU A 92 -18.39 -8.77 26.57
N ARG A 93 -17.67 -9.60 25.80
CA ARG A 93 -16.84 -9.15 24.67
C ARG A 93 -17.01 -10.06 23.46
N GLU A 94 -17.21 -9.49 22.28
CA GLU A 94 -17.27 -10.22 21.01
C GLU A 94 -15.86 -10.68 20.59
N ILE A 95 -15.73 -11.93 20.14
CA ILE A 95 -14.49 -12.45 19.53
C ILE A 95 -14.25 -11.74 18.20
N SER A 96 -13.07 -11.13 18.06
CA SER A 96 -12.63 -10.49 16.82
C SER A 96 -11.80 -11.43 15.94
N LYS A 97 -10.91 -12.24 16.53
CA LYS A 97 -10.03 -13.18 15.81
C LYS A 97 -9.73 -14.41 16.67
N VAL A 98 -9.49 -15.55 16.05
CA VAL A 98 -9.02 -16.79 16.71
C VAL A 98 -7.91 -17.41 15.89
N PHE A 99 -6.79 -17.74 16.52
CA PHE A 99 -5.66 -18.43 15.90
C PHE A 99 -5.33 -19.69 16.68
N ARG A 100 -5.08 -20.81 15.99
CA ARG A 100 -4.53 -22.01 16.60
C ARG A 100 -3.00 -21.91 16.63
N VAL A 101 -2.42 -22.00 17.82
CA VAL A 101 -0.97 -21.93 18.07
C VAL A 101 -0.58 -23.20 18.83
N GLY A 102 -0.09 -24.19 18.09
CA GLY A 102 0.21 -25.53 18.61
C GLY A 102 -1.03 -26.21 19.22
N SER A 103 -0.95 -26.53 20.51
CA SER A 103 -2.03 -27.15 21.31
C SER A 103 -3.02 -26.15 21.91
N ASN A 104 -2.90 -24.85 21.61
CA ASN A 104 -3.72 -23.78 22.19
C ASN A 104 -4.44 -22.95 21.12
N LEU A 105 -5.52 -22.29 21.52
CA LEU A 105 -6.10 -21.17 20.78
C LEU A 105 -5.65 -19.87 21.43
N SER A 106 -5.30 -18.89 20.60
CA SER A 106 -5.22 -17.48 20.98
C SER A 106 -6.48 -16.80 20.47
N ILE A 107 -7.33 -16.37 21.39
CA ILE A 107 -8.62 -15.73 21.11
C ILE A 107 -8.47 -14.25 21.40
N TYR A 108 -8.86 -13.41 20.46
CA TYR A 108 -8.85 -11.96 20.57
C TYR A 108 -10.29 -11.47 20.63
N VAL A 109 -10.55 -10.45 21.46
CA VAL A 109 -11.88 -9.87 21.65
C VAL A 109 -11.88 -8.37 21.35
N LYS A 110 -13.05 -7.82 21.04
CA LYS A 110 -13.22 -6.36 20.87
C LYS A 110 -13.18 -5.66 22.23
N GLY A 111 -12.59 -4.46 22.28
CA GLY A 111 -12.51 -3.62 23.48
C GLY A 111 -11.07 -3.40 23.97
N GLY A 112 -10.93 -2.79 25.14
CA GLY A 112 -9.64 -2.55 25.80
C GLY A 112 -9.02 -3.82 26.39
N LEU A 113 -7.80 -3.68 26.93
CA LEU A 113 -7.06 -4.78 27.55
C LEU A 113 -7.84 -5.45 28.67
N LEU A 114 -7.68 -6.77 28.78
CA LEU A 114 -8.27 -7.60 29.82
C LEU A 114 -7.34 -7.65 31.04
N ASP A 115 -7.87 -7.47 32.25
CA ASP A 115 -7.09 -7.60 33.48
C ASP A 115 -6.88 -9.08 33.83
N GLY A 116 -5.67 -9.58 33.56
CA GLY A 116 -5.29 -10.98 33.82
C GLY A 116 -5.41 -11.42 35.29
N ASN A 117 -5.45 -10.50 36.25
CA ASN A 117 -5.70 -10.84 37.65
C ASN A 117 -7.18 -11.08 37.95
N LYS A 118 -8.08 -10.40 37.22
CA LYS A 118 -9.55 -10.50 37.39
C LYS A 118 -10.15 -11.62 36.55
N VAL A 119 -9.72 -11.75 35.28
CA VAL A 119 -10.37 -12.67 34.33
C VAL A 119 -9.51 -13.87 33.91
N GLY A 120 -8.22 -13.90 34.26
CA GLY A 120 -7.32 -15.01 33.95
C GLY A 120 -7.49 -16.24 34.85
N SER A 121 -6.78 -17.31 34.49
CA SER A 121 -6.72 -18.60 35.21
C SER A 121 -6.55 -18.43 36.73
N PRO A 122 -7.28 -19.15 37.61
CA PRO A 122 -8.04 -20.36 37.35
C PRO A 122 -9.48 -20.11 36.85
N ASN A 123 -9.85 -18.87 36.54
CA ASN A 123 -11.16 -18.57 35.99
C ASN A 123 -11.39 -19.24 34.62
N THR A 124 -12.66 -19.41 34.29
CA THR A 124 -13.12 -19.92 33.00
C THR A 124 -13.69 -18.79 32.15
N VAL A 125 -13.84 -19.06 30.85
CA VAL A 125 -14.55 -18.20 29.90
C VAL A 125 -15.70 -18.99 29.29
N SER A 126 -16.83 -18.34 29.02
CA SER A 126 -17.98 -18.99 28.39
C SER A 126 -18.47 -18.24 27.15
N THR A 127 -18.95 -18.96 26.15
CA THR A 127 -19.71 -18.35 25.04
C THR A 127 -21.10 -17.96 25.52
N VAL A 128 -21.67 -16.90 24.96
CA VAL A 128 -23.08 -16.55 25.14
C VAL A 128 -23.75 -16.28 23.78
N PRO A 129 -25.04 -16.60 23.62
CA PRO A 129 -25.82 -16.15 22.47
C PRO A 129 -25.79 -14.62 22.37
N ALA A 130 -25.78 -14.10 21.14
CA ALA A 130 -25.83 -12.65 20.90
C ALA A 130 -27.09 -12.04 21.57
N PRO A 131 -26.97 -10.85 22.21
CA PRO A 131 -28.13 -10.21 22.82
C PRO A 131 -29.23 -9.95 21.80
N ARG A 132 -30.45 -10.43 22.05
CA ARG A 132 -31.63 -10.01 21.26
C ARG A 132 -31.92 -8.55 21.58
N SER A 133 -32.01 -7.72 20.54
CA SER A 133 -32.37 -6.31 20.62
C SER A 133 -33.82 -6.13 21.05
N GLY A 134 -34.05 -6.06 22.36
CA GLY A 134 -35.30 -5.62 22.97
C GLY A 134 -35.35 -4.10 23.09
N SER A 135 -36.49 -3.50 22.76
CA SER A 135 -36.75 -2.05 22.87
C SER A 135 -36.61 -1.54 24.30
N ALA A 136 -35.87 -0.44 24.49
CA ALA A 136 -35.74 0.24 25.79
C ALA A 136 -36.35 1.67 25.75
N PRO A 137 -36.94 2.18 26.85
CA PRO A 137 -37.57 3.51 26.91
C PRO A 137 -36.54 4.66 27.00
N PRO A 138 -36.96 5.93 26.83
CA PRO A 138 -36.04 7.06 26.79
C PRO A 138 -35.50 7.42 28.18
N ALA A 139 -34.17 7.43 28.33
CA ALA A 139 -33.50 8.01 29.49
C ALA A 139 -32.19 8.68 29.09
N THR A 140 -32.17 10.01 29.28
CA THR A 140 -31.02 10.89 29.61
C THR A 140 -29.69 10.69 28.87
N ALA A 141 -29.25 11.76 28.21
CA ALA A 141 -27.96 11.86 27.54
C ALA A 141 -26.78 11.51 28.47
N ASP A 142 -25.94 10.59 28.00
CA ASP A 142 -24.56 10.48 28.43
C ASP A 142 -23.68 10.48 27.18
N THR A 143 -22.87 11.53 27.01
CA THR A 143 -22.14 11.82 25.77
C THR A 143 -20.88 10.97 25.66
N SER A 144 -21.05 9.70 25.26
CA SER A 144 -19.95 8.92 24.70
C SER A 144 -19.97 9.04 23.17
N THR A 145 -19.34 10.10 22.66
CA THR A 145 -19.12 10.28 21.23
C THR A 145 -18.26 9.13 20.70
N THR A 146 -18.90 8.23 19.96
CA THR A 146 -18.16 7.40 19.01
C THR A 146 -17.66 8.33 17.92
N ILE A 147 -16.43 8.85 18.06
CA ILE A 147 -15.82 9.69 17.04
C ILE A 147 -15.49 8.80 15.84
N THR A 148 -16.44 8.71 14.91
CA THR A 148 -16.13 8.41 13.52
C THR A 148 -15.16 9.51 13.06
N GLN A 149 -13.86 9.21 13.01
CA GLN A 149 -12.86 10.19 12.57
C GLN A 149 -13.25 10.70 11.18
N ALA A 150 -13.51 12.00 11.06
CA ALA A 150 -13.83 12.61 9.79
C ALA A 150 -12.70 12.32 8.78
N ASN A 151 -13.07 12.09 7.52
CA ASN A 151 -12.07 11.95 6.46
C ASN A 151 -11.33 13.29 6.26
N PRO A 152 -10.06 13.27 5.82
CA PRO A 152 -9.33 14.47 5.43
C PRO A 152 -10.12 15.32 4.43
N ALA A 153 -9.96 16.65 4.48
CA ALA A 153 -10.73 17.58 3.66
C ALA A 153 -10.61 17.30 2.16
N PHE A 154 -9.42 16.92 1.70
CA PHE A 154 -9.13 16.51 0.32
C PHE A 154 -9.99 15.32 -0.17
N MET A 155 -10.44 14.46 0.76
CA MET A 155 -11.30 13.30 0.47
C MET A 155 -12.78 13.65 0.27
N ALA A 156 -13.20 14.90 0.48
CA ALA A 156 -14.58 15.33 0.26
C ALA A 156 -15.06 15.19 -1.20
N ARG A 157 -14.13 15.10 -2.17
CA ARG A 157 -14.43 14.80 -3.59
C ARG A 157 -14.34 13.30 -3.92
N GLY A 158 -14.44 12.43 -2.91
CA GLY A 158 -14.38 10.97 -3.07
C GLY A 158 -12.96 10.41 -3.17
N ASP A 159 -12.84 9.11 -3.48
CA ASP A 159 -11.55 8.43 -3.54
C ASP A 159 -10.61 9.02 -4.59
N ILE A 160 -9.31 9.00 -4.30
CA ILE A 160 -8.27 9.55 -5.15
C ILE A 160 -7.95 8.59 -6.29
N LYS A 161 -8.11 9.09 -7.51
CA LYS A 161 -7.70 8.42 -8.75
C LYS A 161 -6.78 9.40 -9.47
N GLY A 162 -5.53 9.38 -9.03
CA GLY A 162 -4.54 10.38 -9.36
C GLY A 162 -3.60 9.96 -10.48
N ILE A 163 -2.93 10.93 -11.08
CA ILE A 163 -1.79 10.74 -11.96
C ILE A 163 -0.74 11.81 -11.69
N ASP A 164 0.53 11.40 -11.68
CA ASP A 164 1.66 12.31 -11.59
C ASP A 164 1.84 13.09 -12.90
N ILE A 165 2.05 14.38 -12.76
CA ILE A 165 2.50 15.27 -13.84
C ILE A 165 3.73 16.05 -13.39
N THR A 166 4.75 16.02 -14.22
CA THR A 166 5.91 16.91 -14.13
C THR A 166 5.69 18.04 -15.14
N PRO A 167 5.08 19.17 -14.74
CA PRO A 167 4.76 20.24 -15.67
C PRO A 167 6.05 20.86 -16.23
N PRO A 168 6.11 21.20 -17.53
CA PRO A 168 7.20 21.99 -18.08
C PRO A 168 7.21 23.36 -17.38
N VAL A 169 8.34 23.70 -16.76
CA VAL A 169 8.54 24.87 -15.87
C VAL A 169 8.00 26.19 -16.46
N ASN A 170 7.96 26.33 -17.79
CA ASN A 170 7.56 27.54 -18.52
C ASN A 170 6.38 27.36 -19.50
N ASP A 171 5.84 26.17 -19.68
CA ASP A 171 4.75 25.92 -20.65
C ASP A 171 3.84 24.76 -20.23
N TRP A 172 2.65 25.08 -19.71
CA TRP A 172 1.63 24.10 -19.34
C TRP A 172 1.19 23.20 -20.51
N GLU A 173 1.30 23.64 -21.76
CA GLU A 173 0.79 22.92 -22.95
C GLU A 173 1.91 22.42 -23.87
N ALA A 174 3.16 22.38 -23.37
CA ALA A 174 4.32 21.97 -24.17
C ALA A 174 4.07 20.61 -24.87
N PRO A 175 4.37 20.47 -26.18
CA PRO A 175 3.98 19.27 -26.93
C PRO A 175 4.40 17.93 -26.31
N ALA A 176 5.61 17.86 -25.74
CA ALA A 176 6.15 16.61 -25.18
C ALA A 176 5.56 16.24 -23.80
N TYR A 177 5.42 17.20 -22.87
CA TYR A 177 5.15 16.95 -21.45
C TYR A 177 4.01 17.80 -20.84
N GLY A 178 3.33 18.61 -21.65
CA GLY A 178 2.26 19.50 -21.23
C GLY A 178 0.90 18.83 -21.09
N MET A 179 0.03 19.43 -20.27
CA MET A 179 -1.35 19.02 -20.03
C MET A 179 -2.32 19.81 -20.92
N THR A 180 -2.30 19.52 -22.22
CA THR A 180 -3.24 20.06 -23.20
C THR A 180 -4.69 19.75 -22.83
N GLN A 181 -5.65 20.56 -23.31
CA GLN A 181 -7.08 20.32 -23.06
C GLN A 181 -7.53 18.92 -23.54
N THR A 182 -6.95 18.39 -24.62
CA THR A 182 -7.22 17.03 -25.11
C THR A 182 -6.80 15.98 -24.08
N ARG A 183 -5.59 16.11 -23.51
CA ARG A 183 -5.05 15.20 -22.48
C ARG A 183 -5.85 15.27 -21.18
N LEU A 184 -6.22 16.47 -20.74
CA LEU A 184 -7.11 16.68 -19.58
C LEU A 184 -8.48 16.03 -19.78
N THR A 185 -9.05 16.17 -20.99
CA THR A 185 -10.33 15.56 -21.35
C THR A 185 -10.22 14.03 -21.36
N ALA A 186 -9.13 13.46 -21.88
CA ALA A 186 -8.89 12.02 -21.87
C ALA A 186 -8.77 11.45 -20.44
N LEU A 187 -8.04 12.12 -19.55
CA LEU A 187 -7.95 11.74 -18.13
C LEU A 187 -9.32 11.79 -17.43
N SER A 188 -10.07 12.87 -17.64
CA SER A 188 -11.40 13.04 -17.04
C SER A 188 -12.39 11.98 -17.54
N ALA A 189 -12.38 11.68 -18.84
CA ALA A 189 -13.20 10.64 -19.45
C ALA A 189 -12.85 9.22 -18.98
N ALA A 190 -11.56 8.94 -18.72
CA ALA A 190 -11.13 7.69 -18.09
C ALA A 190 -11.55 7.59 -16.61
N GLY A 191 -11.79 8.73 -15.94
CA GLY A 191 -12.26 8.79 -14.56
C GLY A 191 -11.20 9.21 -13.54
N PHE A 192 -10.05 9.74 -13.97
CA PHE A 192 -9.11 10.41 -13.07
C PHE A 192 -9.75 11.66 -12.46
N ASN A 193 -9.39 12.00 -11.22
CA ASN A 193 -9.96 13.14 -10.49
C ASN A 193 -8.93 13.94 -9.67
N THR A 194 -7.65 13.56 -9.70
CA THR A 194 -6.55 14.26 -9.05
C THR A 194 -5.35 14.34 -10.00
N LEU A 195 -4.69 15.48 -10.06
CA LEU A 195 -3.36 15.65 -10.62
C LEU A 195 -2.37 15.76 -9.46
N ARG A 196 -1.35 14.91 -9.42
CA ARG A 196 -0.23 15.07 -8.49
C ARG A 196 0.86 15.86 -9.21
N VAL A 197 1.08 17.09 -8.77
CA VAL A 197 1.97 18.06 -9.42
C VAL A 197 3.31 18.04 -8.72
N TRP A 198 4.34 17.64 -9.46
CA TRP A 198 5.73 17.75 -9.03
C TRP A 198 6.21 19.20 -9.18
N ILE A 199 6.55 19.82 -8.06
CA ILE A 199 7.22 21.13 -8.00
C ILE A 199 8.70 20.90 -7.68
N SER A 200 9.60 21.62 -8.35
CA SER A 200 11.05 21.45 -8.15
C SER A 200 11.46 21.93 -6.75
N LEU A 201 12.14 21.10 -5.98
CA LEU A 201 12.80 21.50 -4.73
C LEU A 201 14.08 22.33 -5.01
N GLU A 202 14.82 21.98 -6.06
CA GLU A 202 16.05 22.64 -6.48
C GLU A 202 15.87 24.15 -6.61
N GLU A 203 14.79 24.60 -7.25
CA GLU A 203 14.51 26.02 -7.49
C GLU A 203 14.25 26.86 -6.23
N PHE A 204 13.95 26.23 -5.09
CA PHE A 204 13.76 26.90 -3.81
C PHE A 204 15.03 26.82 -2.94
N LEU A 205 15.83 25.76 -3.09
CA LEU A 205 17.13 25.65 -2.45
C LEU A 205 18.20 26.52 -3.13
N ALA A 206 18.10 26.73 -4.44
CA ALA A 206 19.05 27.48 -5.24
C ALA A 206 19.08 28.99 -4.89
N PRO A 207 20.26 29.57 -4.58
CA PRO A 207 20.50 31.00 -4.76
C PRO A 207 20.85 31.31 -6.23
N PRO A 208 20.59 32.53 -6.76
CA PRO A 208 20.00 33.69 -6.12
C PRO A 208 18.58 34.01 -6.62
N ILE A 209 17.85 33.03 -7.19
CA ILE A 209 16.49 33.26 -7.70
C ILE A 209 15.60 33.78 -6.55
N SER A 210 14.74 34.77 -6.86
CA SER A 210 13.79 35.27 -5.87
C SER A 210 12.80 34.17 -5.50
N MET A 211 12.81 33.79 -4.22
CA MET A 211 11.87 32.84 -3.61
C MET A 211 10.42 33.20 -3.98
N GLU A 212 10.08 34.50 -3.99
CA GLU A 212 8.77 35.04 -4.37
C GLU A 212 8.43 34.76 -5.85
N ALA A 213 9.39 34.86 -6.77
CA ALA A 213 9.19 34.59 -8.19
C ALA A 213 8.99 33.08 -8.44
N THR A 214 9.80 32.24 -7.80
CA THR A 214 9.66 30.77 -7.81
C THR A 214 8.28 30.37 -7.28
N LEU A 215 7.88 30.89 -6.11
CA LEU A 215 6.56 30.66 -5.51
C LEU A 215 5.42 31.13 -6.42
N SER A 216 5.49 32.35 -6.95
CA SER A 216 4.44 32.92 -7.80
C SER A 216 4.21 32.09 -9.05
N ARG A 217 5.30 31.60 -9.68
CA ARG A 217 5.23 30.72 -10.84
C ARG A 217 4.59 29.38 -10.47
N TRP A 218 5.02 28.72 -9.39
CA TRP A 218 4.44 27.45 -8.95
C TRP A 218 2.98 27.56 -8.47
N ILE A 219 2.60 28.64 -7.78
CA ILE A 219 1.20 28.91 -7.43
C ILE A 219 0.35 29.09 -8.70
N GLY A 220 0.84 29.80 -9.72
CA GLY A 220 0.17 29.91 -11.02
C GLY A 220 -0.03 28.55 -11.73
N TYR A 221 0.91 27.63 -11.60
CA TYR A 221 0.75 26.25 -12.08
C TYR A 221 -0.29 25.45 -11.29
N ILE A 222 -0.27 25.56 -9.96
CA ILE A 222 -1.24 24.89 -9.08
C ILE A 222 -2.65 25.43 -9.34
N ASP A 223 -2.80 26.73 -9.57
CA ASP A 223 -4.05 27.38 -9.95
C ASP A 223 -4.54 26.90 -11.32
N ARG A 224 -3.69 26.93 -12.36
CA ARG A 224 -4.07 26.39 -13.68
C ARG A 224 -4.48 24.92 -13.60
N ALA A 225 -3.77 24.10 -12.82
CA ALA A 225 -4.15 22.71 -12.56
C ALA A 225 -5.50 22.60 -11.83
N ALA A 226 -5.75 23.44 -10.82
CA ALA A 226 -6.99 23.46 -10.04
C ALA A 226 -8.21 23.91 -10.88
N GLN A 227 -8.02 24.84 -11.82
CA GLN A 227 -9.04 25.35 -12.74
C GLN A 227 -9.53 24.29 -13.75
N THR A 228 -8.75 23.22 -13.99
CA THR A 228 -9.19 22.08 -14.83
C THR A 228 -10.34 21.27 -14.20
N GLY A 229 -10.69 21.54 -12.94
CA GLY A 229 -11.72 20.81 -12.18
C GLY A 229 -11.19 19.62 -11.36
N PHE A 230 -9.97 19.17 -11.66
CA PHE A 230 -9.26 18.15 -10.88
C PHE A 230 -8.92 18.68 -9.47
N ARG A 231 -8.71 17.76 -8.52
CA ARG A 231 -7.93 18.05 -7.31
C ARG A 231 -6.45 18.17 -7.65
N VAL A 232 -5.70 18.90 -6.84
CA VAL A 232 -4.24 19.03 -6.97
C VAL A 232 -3.55 18.53 -5.69
N GLN A 233 -2.72 17.50 -5.83
CA GLN A 233 -1.78 17.06 -4.80
C GLN A 233 -0.42 17.64 -5.14
N VAL A 234 0.07 18.61 -4.38
CA VAL A 234 1.36 19.27 -4.65
C VAL A 234 2.45 18.50 -3.93
N ALA A 235 3.50 18.06 -4.63
CA ALA A 235 4.60 17.29 -4.07
C ALA A 235 5.97 17.83 -4.52
N TRP A 236 6.97 17.76 -3.64
CA TRP A 236 8.32 18.26 -3.88
C TRP A 236 9.20 17.23 -4.60
N ALA A 237 9.35 17.39 -5.91
CA ALA A 237 10.32 16.62 -6.70
C ALA A 237 11.75 17.03 -6.32
N SER A 238 12.60 16.02 -6.10
CA SER A 238 13.91 16.21 -5.47
C SER A 238 14.86 15.05 -5.76
N THR A 239 16.15 15.37 -5.88
CA THR A 239 17.26 14.43 -5.85
C THR A 239 17.45 13.84 -4.45
N TRP A 240 18.19 12.73 -4.33
CA TRP A 240 18.44 12.09 -3.04
C TRP A 240 19.22 12.99 -2.09
N GLU A 241 20.20 13.71 -2.63
CA GLU A 241 21.08 14.66 -1.95
C GLU A 241 20.29 15.82 -1.34
N GLU A 242 19.33 16.39 -2.07
CA GLU A 242 18.48 17.47 -1.58
C GLU A 242 17.57 17.03 -0.44
N ARG A 243 16.97 15.83 -0.54
CA ARG A 243 16.11 15.28 0.52
C ARG A 243 16.90 15.08 1.83
N ILE A 244 18.19 14.76 1.75
CA ILE A 244 19.11 14.72 2.89
C ILE A 244 19.44 16.14 3.38
N ALA A 245 19.75 17.06 2.47
CA ALA A 245 20.13 18.43 2.79
C ALA A 245 19.02 19.18 3.56
N VAL A 246 17.74 19.05 3.16
CA VAL A 246 16.61 19.70 3.84
C VAL A 246 16.32 19.19 5.26
N VAL A 247 17.01 18.14 5.72
CA VAL A 247 16.97 17.71 7.14
C VAL A 247 18.30 17.98 7.84
N ASN A 248 19.44 17.69 7.21
CA ASN A 248 20.74 17.75 7.86
C ASN A 248 21.44 19.11 7.76
N ASP A 249 21.37 19.78 6.59
CA ASP A 249 22.09 21.04 6.37
C ASP A 249 21.31 22.24 6.94
N PRO A 250 21.93 23.11 7.77
CA PRO A 250 21.24 24.27 8.33
C PRO A 250 20.74 25.28 7.30
N ALA A 251 21.47 25.52 6.20
CA ALA A 251 21.10 26.54 5.21
C ALA A 251 19.94 26.06 4.32
N SER A 252 20.03 24.81 3.83
CA SER A 252 18.95 24.13 3.11
C SER A 252 17.70 23.99 3.98
N ARG A 253 17.83 23.67 5.28
CA ARG A 253 16.70 23.69 6.22
C ARG A 253 16.02 25.04 6.29
N VAL A 254 16.75 26.12 6.53
CA VAL A 254 16.14 27.47 6.63
C VAL A 254 15.41 27.82 5.34
N ARG A 255 16.05 27.66 4.18
CA ARG A 255 15.42 27.88 2.87
C ARG A 255 14.16 27.04 2.66
N PHE A 256 14.20 25.76 3.00
CA PHE A 256 13.06 24.87 2.87
C PHE A 256 11.92 25.25 3.82
N HIS A 257 12.22 25.64 5.06
CA HIS A 257 11.21 26.14 6.00
C HIS A 257 10.58 27.45 5.52
N ASP A 258 11.35 28.38 4.95
CA ASP A 258 10.82 29.64 4.39
C ASP A 258 9.94 29.39 3.16
N ALA A 259 10.39 28.51 2.26
CA ALA A 259 9.62 28.03 1.11
C ALA A 259 8.30 27.39 1.53
N LEU A 260 8.36 26.43 2.46
CA LEU A 260 7.21 25.70 2.99
C LEU A 260 6.20 26.63 3.67
N ASN A 261 6.67 27.53 4.54
CA ASN A 261 5.81 28.49 5.23
C ASN A 261 5.04 29.37 4.24
N THR A 262 5.72 29.86 3.21
CA THR A 262 5.12 30.77 2.23
C THR A 262 4.19 30.03 1.28
N LEU A 263 4.58 28.83 0.82
CA LEU A 263 3.75 27.94 0.01
C LEU A 263 2.45 27.55 0.75
N CYS A 264 2.54 27.12 2.01
CA CYS A 264 1.37 26.82 2.83
C CYS A 264 0.47 28.04 3.05
N SER A 265 1.05 29.22 3.32
CA SER A 265 0.27 30.45 3.48
C SER A 265 -0.48 30.84 2.20
N ALA A 266 0.17 30.74 1.04
CA ALA A 266 -0.45 31.02 -0.25
C ALA A 266 -1.55 30.00 -0.57
N MET A 267 -1.24 28.70 -0.52
CA MET A 267 -2.19 27.64 -0.85
C MET A 267 -3.41 27.63 0.09
N GLY A 268 -3.19 27.76 1.40
CA GLY A 268 -4.25 27.75 2.40
C GLY A 268 -5.16 28.98 2.39
N SER A 269 -4.70 30.10 1.81
CA SER A 269 -5.51 31.31 1.64
C SER A 269 -6.26 31.34 0.30
N TYR A 270 -5.68 30.76 -0.74
CA TYR A 270 -6.17 30.87 -2.12
C TYR A 270 -7.06 29.69 -2.54
N PHE A 271 -6.75 28.46 -2.09
CA PHE A 271 -7.46 27.26 -2.52
C PHE A 271 -8.45 26.71 -1.49
N PRO A 272 -9.63 26.21 -1.92
CA PRO A 272 -10.49 25.40 -1.08
C PRO A 272 -9.78 24.14 -0.56
N LYS A 273 -9.95 23.83 0.73
CA LYS A 273 -9.34 22.68 1.41
C LYS A 273 -9.68 21.30 0.84
N GLN A 274 -10.71 21.21 0.00
CA GLN A 274 -11.12 19.99 -0.73
C GLN A 274 -10.50 19.89 -2.13
N GLN A 275 -9.87 20.96 -2.62
CA GLN A 275 -9.32 21.07 -3.98
C GLN A 275 -7.81 20.84 -3.99
N VAL A 276 -7.09 21.29 -2.97
CA VAL A 276 -5.61 21.22 -2.93
C VAL A 276 -5.11 20.63 -1.61
N ALA A 277 -4.09 19.77 -1.71
CA ALA A 277 -3.33 19.21 -0.59
C ALA A 277 -1.82 19.37 -0.84
N LEU A 278 -1.03 19.48 0.24
CA LEU A 278 0.44 19.58 0.16
C LEU A 278 1.11 18.35 0.76
N GLU A 279 1.96 17.71 -0.03
CA GLU A 279 2.84 16.63 0.35
C GLU A 279 4.23 17.18 0.68
N MET A 280 4.69 16.96 1.93
CA MET A 280 5.81 17.71 2.51
C MET A 280 7.15 17.45 1.84
N LEU A 281 7.46 16.20 1.51
CA LEU A 281 8.69 15.81 0.83
C LEU A 281 8.48 14.46 0.16
N ASN A 282 8.85 14.33 -1.11
CA ASN A 282 8.79 13.05 -1.80
C ASN A 282 9.87 12.11 -1.25
N GLU A 283 9.49 10.88 -0.89
CA GLU A 283 10.41 9.78 -0.56
C GLU A 283 11.62 10.20 0.32
N PRO A 284 11.37 10.73 1.52
CA PRO A 284 12.40 11.25 2.40
C PRO A 284 13.48 10.20 2.72
N PRO A 285 14.73 10.59 2.97
CA PRO A 285 15.75 9.69 3.49
C PRO A 285 15.32 9.08 4.83
N GLY A 286 15.82 7.87 5.08
CA GLY A 286 15.55 7.16 6.32
C GLY A 286 16.25 7.74 7.53
N GLU A 287 15.76 7.40 8.73
CA GLU A 287 16.29 7.83 10.03
C GLU A 287 17.80 7.52 10.19
N HIS A 288 18.34 6.58 9.42
CA HIS A 288 19.78 6.29 9.35
C HIS A 288 20.61 7.42 8.71
N LEU A 289 20.10 8.04 7.64
CA LEU A 289 20.78 9.12 6.91
C LEU A 289 20.38 10.50 7.44
N THR A 290 19.15 10.64 7.93
CA THR A 290 18.60 11.87 8.51
C THR A 290 17.97 11.58 9.88
N PRO A 291 18.79 11.46 10.94
CA PRO A 291 18.31 11.22 12.30
C PRO A 291 17.35 12.31 12.77
N GLY A 292 16.21 11.93 13.33
CA GLY A 292 15.17 12.85 13.75
C GLY A 292 14.17 13.23 12.65
N TYR A 293 14.17 12.57 11.49
CA TYR A 293 13.15 12.79 10.46
C TYR A 293 11.73 12.61 11.02
N TYR A 294 11.46 11.45 11.64
CA TYR A 294 10.14 11.12 12.19
C TYR A 294 9.81 11.86 13.48
N ARG A 295 10.83 12.26 14.26
CA ARG A 295 10.69 12.81 15.62
C ARG A 295 10.79 14.34 15.70
N SER A 296 11.23 15.00 14.63
CA SER A 296 11.51 16.44 14.63
C SER A 296 11.18 17.09 13.28
N ALA A 297 11.75 16.60 12.17
CA ALA A 297 11.60 17.26 10.88
C ALA A 297 10.15 17.22 10.37
N ALA A 298 9.55 16.03 10.21
CA ALA A 298 8.19 15.90 9.71
C ALA A 298 7.12 16.52 10.65
N PRO A 299 7.17 16.33 11.98
CA PRO A 299 6.30 17.08 12.91
C PRO A 299 6.50 18.59 12.85
N GLY A 300 7.75 19.06 12.70
CA GLY A 300 8.07 20.49 12.58
C GLY A 300 7.52 21.12 11.31
N TRP A 301 7.67 20.45 10.16
CA TRP A 301 7.10 20.87 8.87
C TRP A 301 5.57 20.88 8.90
N HIS A 302 4.96 19.84 9.47
CA HIS A 302 3.51 19.77 9.67
C HIS A 302 3.01 20.94 10.51
N SER A 303 3.58 21.16 11.69
CA SER A 303 3.18 22.23 12.61
C SER A 303 3.36 23.62 11.99
N ALA A 304 4.51 23.86 11.33
CA ALA A 304 4.77 25.10 10.61
C ALA A 304 3.71 25.38 9.54
N CYS A 305 3.42 24.39 8.67
CA CYS A 305 2.40 24.53 7.65
C CYS A 305 0.99 24.69 8.23
N ARG A 306 0.63 23.91 9.25
CA ARG A 306 -0.68 23.97 9.93
C ARG A 306 -0.92 25.34 10.58
N SER A 307 0.12 26.03 11.04
CA SER A 307 0.03 27.41 11.54
C SER A 307 -0.35 28.44 10.47
N LYS A 308 -0.10 28.15 9.18
CA LYS A 308 -0.41 29.02 8.03
C LYS A 308 -1.67 28.58 7.30
N ALA A 309 -1.92 27.28 7.24
CA ALA A 309 -3.03 26.64 6.56
C ALA A 309 -3.76 25.68 7.52
N PRO A 310 -4.57 26.20 8.48
CA PRO A 310 -5.18 25.40 9.54
C PRO A 310 -6.09 24.28 9.00
N ASP A 311 -6.63 24.48 7.80
CA ASP A 311 -7.68 23.67 7.21
C ASP A 311 -7.24 22.81 5.99
N MET A 312 -6.04 23.04 5.45
CA MET A 312 -5.52 22.34 4.25
C MET A 312 -5.11 20.90 4.59
N THR A 313 -5.37 19.92 3.71
CA THR A 313 -4.86 18.57 3.94
C THR A 313 -3.34 18.53 3.74
N ILE A 314 -2.62 18.00 4.73
CA ILE A 314 -1.17 17.77 4.69
C ILE A 314 -0.92 16.29 4.41
N ILE A 315 0.06 15.95 3.59
CA ILE A 315 0.47 14.59 3.28
C ILE A 315 1.94 14.40 3.70
N LEU A 316 2.23 13.31 4.41
CA LEU A 316 3.57 12.92 4.83
C LEU A 316 3.97 11.60 4.18
N GLN A 317 5.27 11.37 4.00
CA GLN A 317 5.79 10.13 3.40
C GLN A 317 6.73 9.42 4.39
N PRO A 318 6.70 8.08 4.48
CA PRO A 318 7.74 7.31 5.16
C PRO A 318 9.02 7.31 4.32
N GLU A 319 10.11 6.81 4.89
CA GLU A 319 11.41 6.77 4.21
C GLU A 319 11.35 6.05 2.87
N ALA A 320 11.93 6.66 1.83
CA ALA A 320 11.91 6.15 0.45
C ALA A 320 10.51 5.73 -0.06
N GLY A 321 9.43 6.34 0.48
CA GLY A 321 8.05 5.94 0.17
C GLY A 321 7.67 4.56 0.70
N TRP A 322 8.52 3.88 1.48
CA TRP A 322 8.31 2.48 1.88
C TRP A 322 7.23 2.31 2.95
N HIS A 323 6.18 1.55 2.62
CA HIS A 323 5.05 1.29 3.51
C HIS A 323 5.43 0.67 4.86
N GLY A 324 6.53 -0.10 4.93
CA GLY A 324 7.00 -0.74 6.16
C GLY A 324 7.52 0.22 7.22
N ALA A 325 7.79 1.48 6.87
CA ALA A 325 8.21 2.52 7.80
C ALA A 325 7.09 3.50 8.20
N LEU A 326 5.85 3.33 7.71
CA LEU A 326 4.69 4.13 8.16
C LEU A 326 4.44 4.03 9.67
N ASN A 327 4.80 2.89 10.27
CA ASN A 327 4.69 2.65 11.71
C ASN A 327 5.66 3.48 12.58
N ARG A 328 6.59 4.23 11.98
CA ARG A 328 7.52 5.11 12.68
C ARG A 328 6.96 6.50 12.94
N PHE A 329 5.89 6.89 12.26
CA PHE A 329 5.14 8.09 12.60
C PHE A 329 4.37 7.90 13.90
N ASN A 330 4.60 8.80 14.86
CA ASN A 330 3.76 8.91 16.04
C ASN A 330 2.48 9.66 15.67
N LEU A 331 1.36 8.94 15.55
CA LEU A 331 0.11 9.51 15.06
C LEU A 331 -0.52 10.58 15.98
N SER A 332 -0.09 10.71 17.23
CA SER A 332 -0.55 11.82 18.10
C SER A 332 -0.07 13.19 17.62
N ASP A 333 1.00 13.23 16.83
CA ASP A 333 1.65 14.47 16.42
C ASP A 333 0.95 15.09 15.19
N PHE A 334 -0.06 14.41 14.64
CA PHE A 334 -0.73 14.75 13.39
C PHE A 334 -2.25 14.68 13.49
N ASP A 335 -2.92 15.80 13.21
CA ASP A 335 -4.38 15.92 13.19
C ASP A 335 -5.09 14.97 12.20
N ALA A 336 -6.41 14.83 12.33
CA ALA A 336 -7.23 13.97 11.48
C ALA A 336 -7.25 14.39 9.99
N ASN A 337 -6.84 15.63 9.66
CA ASN A 337 -6.73 16.16 8.31
C ASN A 337 -5.30 16.00 7.73
N THR A 338 -4.54 15.03 8.26
CA THR A 338 -3.20 14.68 7.80
C THR A 338 -3.18 13.27 7.24
N MET A 339 -2.68 13.11 6.02
CA MET A 339 -2.59 11.85 5.28
C MET A 339 -1.15 11.33 5.24
N PHE A 340 -0.99 10.06 4.90
CA PHE A 340 0.28 9.37 4.74
C PHE A 340 0.32 8.69 3.37
N SER A 341 1.33 9.02 2.57
CA SER A 341 1.56 8.50 1.22
C SER A 341 2.69 7.47 1.24
N PHE A 342 2.50 6.35 0.57
CA PHE A 342 3.55 5.35 0.33
C PHE A 342 3.56 4.92 -1.14
N HIS A 343 4.69 4.42 -1.63
CA HIS A 343 4.93 4.12 -3.04
C HIS A 343 5.12 2.62 -3.27
N PRO A 344 4.08 1.88 -3.66
CA PRO A 344 4.22 0.47 -3.96
C PRO A 344 4.84 0.24 -5.34
N TYR A 345 6.12 -0.14 -5.35
CA TYR A 345 6.93 -0.45 -6.53
C TYR A 345 7.55 -1.86 -6.49
N ALA A 346 7.25 -2.70 -5.50
CA ALA A 346 7.84 -4.03 -5.38
C ALA A 346 7.21 -5.05 -6.37
N PRO A 347 8.02 -5.93 -7.00
CA PRO A 347 9.47 -5.94 -6.99
C PRO A 347 10.05 -4.81 -7.87
N GLY A 348 11.02 -4.06 -7.33
CA GLY A 348 11.70 -2.97 -8.03
C GLY A 348 12.42 -3.44 -9.29
N GLU A 349 12.89 -4.69 -9.26
CA GLU A 349 13.50 -5.43 -10.35
C GLU A 349 12.56 -5.61 -11.57
N PHE A 350 11.24 -5.46 -11.37
CA PHE A 350 10.23 -5.44 -12.43
C PHE A 350 9.76 -4.02 -12.75
N THR A 351 9.45 -3.20 -11.74
CA THR A 351 8.83 -1.87 -11.96
C THR A 351 9.79 -0.84 -12.54
N HIS A 352 11.08 -0.94 -12.24
CA HIS A 352 12.16 -0.04 -12.68
C HIS A 352 13.14 -0.73 -13.64
N GLN A 353 12.71 -1.80 -14.32
CA GLN A 353 13.59 -2.62 -15.15
C GLN A 353 14.23 -1.81 -16.29
N GLY A 354 15.52 -2.01 -16.57
CA GLY A 354 16.22 -1.35 -17.67
C GLY A 354 16.62 0.11 -17.45
N ILE A 355 16.36 0.68 -16.26
CA ILE A 355 16.75 2.06 -15.90
C ILE A 355 17.59 2.12 -14.62
N GLY A 356 18.14 3.31 -14.33
CA GLY A 356 18.81 3.62 -13.07
C GLY A 356 19.93 2.65 -12.68
N SER A 357 19.77 1.97 -11.55
CA SER A 357 20.76 1.01 -11.02
C SER A 357 20.69 -0.39 -11.65
N GLN A 358 19.80 -0.63 -12.61
CA GLN A 358 19.59 -1.95 -13.23
C GLN A 358 19.42 -1.92 -14.77
N PRO A 359 20.29 -1.23 -15.54
CA PRO A 359 20.12 -1.01 -16.98
C PRO A 359 20.13 -2.29 -17.84
N HIS A 360 20.69 -3.41 -17.35
CA HIS A 360 20.77 -4.66 -18.10
C HIS A 360 19.62 -5.65 -17.80
N LEU A 361 18.84 -5.37 -16.76
CA LEU A 361 17.70 -6.20 -16.32
C LEU A 361 16.41 -5.62 -16.91
N TYR A 362 16.01 -6.13 -18.07
CA TYR A 362 14.77 -5.81 -18.78
C TYR A 362 14.16 -7.06 -19.44
N ASN A 363 12.95 -6.96 -19.99
CA ASN A 363 12.06 -8.08 -20.37
C ASN A 363 11.69 -8.97 -19.17
N VAL A 364 11.55 -8.38 -17.98
CA VAL A 364 11.03 -9.01 -16.76
C VAL A 364 9.50 -8.97 -16.85
N PRO A 365 8.79 -10.11 -16.99
CA PRO A 365 7.32 -10.14 -16.95
C PRO A 365 6.80 -10.23 -15.51
N MET A 366 5.50 -10.00 -15.37
CA MET A 366 4.72 -10.31 -14.19
C MET A 366 3.53 -11.23 -14.54
N PRO A 367 3.32 -12.35 -13.82
CA PRO A 367 4.28 -12.98 -12.91
C PRO A 367 5.56 -13.42 -13.63
N ILE A 368 6.67 -13.47 -12.90
CA ILE A 368 8.01 -13.76 -13.45
C ILE A 368 8.10 -15.12 -14.15
N THR A 369 7.24 -16.06 -13.76
CA THR A 369 7.09 -17.40 -14.35
C THR A 369 6.63 -17.39 -15.82
N ARG A 370 6.23 -16.23 -16.37
CA ARG A 370 6.00 -16.04 -17.82
C ARG A 370 7.29 -15.94 -18.64
N TYR A 371 8.47 -15.86 -18.01
CA TYR A 371 9.74 -15.78 -18.72
C TYR A 371 10.10 -17.12 -19.38
N VAL A 372 10.28 -17.13 -20.70
CA VAL A 372 10.59 -18.33 -21.49
C VAL A 372 11.96 -18.88 -21.13
N GLY A 373 12.04 -20.18 -20.83
CA GLY A 373 13.27 -20.83 -20.35
C GLY A 373 13.54 -20.64 -18.84
N GLY A 374 12.70 -19.87 -18.14
CA GLY A 374 12.73 -19.71 -16.69
C GLY A 374 13.99 -19.03 -16.14
N GLN A 375 14.23 -19.22 -14.83
CA GLN A 375 15.31 -18.57 -14.07
C GLN A 375 16.69 -18.71 -14.75
N THR A 376 17.06 -19.91 -15.18
CA THR A 376 18.36 -20.19 -15.80
C THR A 376 18.56 -19.43 -17.10
N GLN A 377 17.54 -19.38 -17.96
CA GLN A 377 17.60 -18.61 -19.20
C GLN A 377 17.67 -17.11 -18.93
N MET A 378 16.87 -16.61 -17.98
CA MET A 378 16.89 -15.21 -17.58
C MET A 378 18.27 -14.74 -17.07
N VAL A 379 18.95 -15.57 -16.26
CA VAL A 379 20.33 -15.31 -15.82
C VAL A 379 21.29 -15.31 -17.01
N ALA A 380 21.15 -16.22 -17.97
CA ALA A 380 21.98 -16.26 -19.17
C ALA A 380 21.79 -15.02 -20.06
N ASP A 381 20.54 -14.61 -20.30
CA ASP A 381 20.21 -13.47 -21.15
C ASP A 381 20.68 -12.15 -20.54
N VAL A 382 20.48 -11.94 -19.24
CA VAL A 382 21.00 -10.76 -18.53
C VAL A 382 22.53 -10.78 -18.50
N SER A 383 23.16 -11.95 -18.33
CA SER A 383 24.62 -12.08 -18.40
C SER A 383 25.18 -11.77 -19.78
N ALA A 384 24.47 -12.16 -20.85
CA ALA A 384 24.86 -11.84 -22.23
C ALA A 384 24.85 -10.33 -22.48
N ARG A 385 23.82 -9.61 -22.00
CA ARG A 385 23.72 -8.15 -22.09
C ARG A 385 24.86 -7.43 -21.35
N VAL A 386 25.15 -7.84 -20.10
CA VAL A 386 26.27 -7.29 -19.34
C VAL A 386 27.62 -7.56 -20.02
N ASN A 387 27.78 -8.73 -20.65
CA ASN A 387 29.00 -9.05 -21.41
C ASN A 387 29.12 -8.26 -22.71
N ALA A 388 28.01 -7.91 -23.36
CA ALA A 388 27.96 -7.11 -24.58
C ALA A 388 28.25 -5.62 -24.35
N ASP A 389 28.02 -5.08 -23.14
CA ASP A 389 28.27 -3.67 -22.81
C ASP A 389 29.76 -3.32 -22.99
N PRO A 390 30.16 -2.41 -23.91
CA PRO A 390 31.55 -2.03 -24.12
C PRO A 390 32.09 -1.06 -23.06
N HIS A 391 31.23 -0.43 -22.25
CA HIS A 391 31.61 0.55 -21.23
C HIS A 391 32.01 -0.12 -19.90
N LEU A 392 31.71 -1.41 -19.71
CA LEU A 392 32.08 -2.15 -18.50
C LEU A 392 33.44 -2.85 -18.65
N SER A 393 34.32 -2.64 -17.68
CA SER A 393 35.55 -3.42 -17.55
C SER A 393 35.25 -4.89 -17.21
N SER A 394 36.18 -5.80 -17.53
CA SER A 394 36.01 -7.25 -17.27
C SER A 394 35.69 -7.57 -15.81
N GLU A 395 36.20 -6.79 -14.85
CA GLU A 395 35.90 -6.96 -13.42
C GLU A 395 34.51 -6.39 -13.05
N ARG A 396 34.10 -5.28 -13.68
CA ARG A 396 32.74 -4.77 -13.50
C ARG A 396 31.70 -5.74 -14.09
N LYS A 397 31.98 -6.38 -15.22
CA LYS A 397 31.12 -7.42 -15.82
C LYS A 397 30.86 -8.58 -14.85
N LYS A 398 31.91 -9.13 -14.21
CA LYS A 398 31.75 -10.20 -13.20
C LYS A 398 30.87 -9.79 -12.03
N SER A 399 31.12 -8.59 -11.46
CA SER A 399 30.40 -8.10 -10.29
C SER A 399 28.94 -7.75 -10.59
N GLU A 400 28.65 -7.18 -11.77
CA GLU A 400 27.28 -6.98 -12.26
C GLU A 400 26.56 -8.30 -12.52
N ILE A 401 27.17 -9.27 -13.20
CA ILE A 401 26.59 -10.60 -13.40
C ILE A 401 26.25 -11.26 -12.06
N ALA A 402 27.18 -11.24 -11.10
CA ALA A 402 26.93 -11.78 -9.76
C ALA A 402 25.80 -11.04 -9.02
N ARG A 403 25.64 -9.73 -9.23
CA ARG A 403 24.55 -8.92 -8.66
C ARG A 403 23.21 -9.28 -9.28
N TYR A 404 23.10 -9.30 -10.61
CA TYR A 404 21.86 -9.66 -11.31
C TYR A 404 21.45 -11.10 -11.03
N SER A 405 22.39 -12.04 -10.93
CA SER A 405 22.08 -13.43 -10.55
C SER A 405 21.40 -13.53 -9.17
N ARG A 406 21.78 -12.66 -8.21
CA ARG A 406 21.08 -12.57 -6.91
C ARG A 406 19.68 -11.96 -7.07
N LEU A 407 19.56 -10.82 -7.74
CA LEU A 407 18.27 -10.16 -7.99
C LEU A 407 17.26 -11.09 -8.70
N ILE A 408 17.72 -11.84 -9.71
CA ILE A 408 16.90 -12.82 -10.43
C ILE A 408 16.53 -13.99 -9.51
N ASN A 409 17.44 -14.47 -8.68
CA ASN A 409 17.12 -15.50 -7.68
C ASN A 409 16.07 -15.03 -6.66
N ASP A 410 16.18 -13.78 -6.21
CA ASP A 410 15.25 -13.17 -5.25
C ASP A 410 13.90 -12.85 -5.89
N LEU A 411 13.84 -12.60 -7.21
CA LEU A 411 12.60 -12.53 -8.00
C LEU A 411 11.91 -13.90 -8.14
N TRP A 412 12.68 -14.97 -8.33
CA TRP A 412 12.17 -16.34 -8.51
C TRP A 412 11.86 -17.07 -7.20
N TYR A 413 12.13 -16.45 -6.05
CA TYR A 413 11.77 -16.96 -4.73
C TYR A 413 10.27 -17.28 -4.63
N ASP A 414 9.94 -18.35 -3.89
CA ASP A 414 8.57 -18.87 -3.72
C ASP A 414 7.80 -19.00 -5.05
N ASN A 415 8.43 -19.63 -6.04
CA ASN A 415 7.91 -19.82 -7.40
C ASN A 415 7.52 -18.51 -8.12
N GLY A 416 8.19 -17.40 -7.79
CA GLY A 416 7.91 -16.11 -8.39
C GLY A 416 6.65 -15.42 -7.85
N SER A 417 6.23 -15.75 -6.62
CA SER A 417 5.10 -15.11 -5.93
C SER A 417 5.42 -13.70 -5.42
N ARG A 418 6.69 -13.28 -5.45
CA ARG A 418 7.20 -12.02 -4.88
C ARG A 418 6.39 -10.81 -5.38
N TRP A 419 5.74 -10.14 -4.44
CA TRP A 419 4.79 -9.05 -4.67
C TRP A 419 4.84 -8.02 -3.53
N GLU A 420 4.14 -6.90 -3.70
CA GLU A 420 3.75 -5.94 -2.65
C GLU A 420 2.92 -6.61 -1.53
N ASP A 421 3.61 -7.13 -0.50
CA ASP A 421 2.98 -7.66 0.71
C ASP A 421 2.68 -6.54 1.72
N TRP A 422 1.42 -6.10 1.75
CA TRP A 422 0.93 -5.10 2.71
C TRP A 422 0.47 -5.70 4.04
N SER A 423 0.75 -6.97 4.36
CA SER A 423 0.35 -7.59 5.63
C SER A 423 0.90 -6.85 6.87
N GLU A 424 2.09 -6.25 6.75
CA GLU A 424 2.70 -5.35 7.74
C GLU A 424 1.87 -4.06 7.92
N LEU A 425 1.56 -3.40 6.81
CA LEU A 425 0.77 -2.17 6.74
C LEU A 425 -0.65 -2.41 7.30
N GLN A 426 -1.32 -3.48 6.88
CA GLN A 426 -2.63 -3.90 7.38
C GLN A 426 -2.64 -4.13 8.89
N ARG A 427 -1.61 -4.78 9.44
CA ARG A 427 -1.45 -4.94 10.89
C ARG A 427 -1.34 -3.59 11.58
N TRP A 428 -0.52 -2.67 11.06
CA TRP A 428 -0.36 -1.33 11.63
C TRP A 428 -1.65 -0.49 11.57
N VAL A 429 -2.38 -0.52 10.45
CA VAL A 429 -3.67 0.18 10.32
C VAL A 429 -4.66 -0.29 11.38
N VAL A 430 -4.79 -1.61 11.55
CA VAL A 430 -5.66 -2.20 12.57
C VAL A 430 -5.20 -1.89 13.99
N SER A 431 -3.90 -1.93 14.28
CA SER A 431 -3.37 -1.71 15.64
C SER A 431 -3.34 -0.24 16.06
N SER A 432 -3.17 0.68 15.10
CA SER A 432 -3.12 2.13 15.36
C SER A 432 -4.51 2.77 15.40
N GLY A 433 -5.52 2.13 14.81
CA GLY A 433 -6.87 2.69 14.68
C GLY A 433 -6.95 3.90 13.74
N ILE A 434 -5.93 4.12 12.90
CA ILE A 434 -5.94 5.18 11.89
C ILE A 434 -7.10 4.97 10.90
N ASN A 435 -7.83 6.03 10.58
CA ASN A 435 -8.81 5.99 9.48
C ASN A 435 -8.08 5.61 8.17
N PRO A 436 -8.45 4.50 7.48
CA PRO A 436 -7.81 4.09 6.23
C PRO A 436 -7.84 5.16 5.12
N LYS A 437 -8.82 6.07 5.14
CA LYS A 437 -8.89 7.24 4.24
C LYS A 437 -7.86 8.34 4.55
N ARG A 438 -6.96 8.11 5.51
CA ARG A 438 -5.72 8.87 5.71
C ARG A 438 -4.51 8.25 4.99
N ILE A 439 -4.64 7.12 4.30
CA ILE A 439 -3.53 6.41 3.64
C ILE A 439 -3.72 6.41 2.12
N ILE A 440 -2.70 6.74 1.35
CA ILE A 440 -2.72 6.77 -0.11
C ILE A 440 -1.54 5.99 -0.70
N ALA A 441 -1.77 5.23 -1.78
CA ALA A 441 -0.70 4.72 -2.63
C ALA A 441 -0.28 5.86 -3.59
N GLY A 442 0.65 6.71 -3.15
CA GLY A 442 0.90 8.03 -3.75
C GLY A 442 1.78 8.05 -5.00
N GLU A 443 2.42 6.93 -5.33
CA GLU A 443 3.03 6.65 -6.63
C GLU A 443 3.05 5.15 -6.87
N PHE A 444 2.65 4.71 -8.05
CA PHE A 444 2.91 3.35 -8.53
C PHE A 444 2.88 3.31 -10.05
N GLY A 445 3.65 2.39 -10.61
CA GLY A 445 3.70 2.21 -12.05
C GLY A 445 4.75 1.17 -12.45
N VAL A 446 4.90 1.00 -13.76
CA VAL A 446 5.94 0.19 -14.37
C VAL A 446 6.49 0.98 -15.55
N VAL A 447 7.82 0.99 -15.66
CA VAL A 447 8.54 1.56 -16.80
C VAL A 447 7.97 1.12 -18.15
N SER A 448 8.16 1.96 -19.15
CA SER A 448 7.45 1.93 -20.42
C SER A 448 8.26 1.33 -21.56
N GLU A 449 7.73 1.49 -22.76
CA GLU A 449 8.15 0.73 -23.94
C GLU A 449 9.52 1.13 -24.48
N PHE A 450 10.24 2.10 -23.92
CA PHE A 450 11.54 2.57 -24.41
C PHE A 450 12.60 2.52 -23.31
N ASN A 451 13.72 1.82 -23.58
CA ASN A 451 14.89 1.86 -22.71
C ASN A 451 15.88 2.94 -23.19
N TYR A 452 16.86 3.25 -22.34
CA TYR A 452 17.78 4.40 -22.46
C TYR A 452 18.50 4.56 -23.82
N ASN A 453 18.57 3.52 -24.65
CA ASN A 453 19.19 3.55 -25.99
C ASN A 453 18.19 3.75 -27.15
N GLY A 454 16.90 4.00 -26.86
CA GLY A 454 15.84 4.22 -27.84
C GLY A 454 15.30 2.97 -28.53
N THR A 455 15.62 1.78 -28.01
CA THR A 455 15.02 0.53 -28.48
C THR A 455 13.64 0.32 -27.85
N PRO A 456 12.67 -0.31 -28.54
CA PRO A 456 11.43 -0.77 -27.92
C PRO A 456 11.69 -1.88 -26.88
N ALA A 457 11.72 -1.51 -25.60
CA ALA A 457 12.13 -2.31 -24.46
C ALA A 457 11.05 -3.22 -23.90
N LEU A 458 9.81 -2.75 -23.78
CA LEU A 458 8.76 -3.43 -22.99
C LEU A 458 7.45 -3.57 -23.74
N LYS A 459 7.44 -4.50 -24.71
CA LYS A 459 6.22 -4.92 -25.43
C LYS A 459 5.14 -5.55 -24.54
N ASP A 460 5.48 -5.92 -23.30
CA ASP A 460 4.57 -6.61 -22.38
C ASP A 460 3.73 -5.64 -21.54
N VAL A 461 2.90 -4.84 -22.23
CA VAL A 461 1.91 -3.96 -21.61
C VAL A 461 0.94 -4.74 -20.70
N ALA A 462 0.74 -6.05 -20.94
CA ALA A 462 -0.10 -6.90 -20.10
C ALA A 462 0.49 -7.11 -18.69
N SER A 463 1.82 -7.18 -18.54
CA SER A 463 2.48 -7.17 -17.22
C SER A 463 2.30 -5.83 -16.51
N ARG A 464 2.48 -4.71 -17.22
CA ARG A 464 2.27 -3.35 -16.69
C ARG A 464 0.82 -3.20 -16.20
N ALA A 465 -0.15 -3.61 -17.02
CA ALA A 465 -1.56 -3.64 -16.69
C ALA A 465 -1.86 -4.54 -15.46
N HIS A 466 -1.30 -5.74 -15.40
CA HIS A 466 -1.51 -6.66 -14.28
C HIS A 466 -1.03 -6.04 -12.96
N PHE A 467 0.19 -5.48 -12.94
CA PHE A 467 0.74 -4.76 -11.79
C PHE A 467 -0.18 -3.63 -11.35
N MET A 468 -0.53 -2.72 -12.26
CA MET A 468 -1.31 -1.53 -11.94
C MET A 468 -2.71 -1.87 -11.43
N ARG A 469 -3.32 -2.93 -11.97
CA ARG A 469 -4.59 -3.42 -11.43
C ARG A 469 -4.44 -3.98 -10.02
N LYS A 470 -3.40 -4.78 -9.75
CA LYS A 470 -3.19 -5.35 -8.41
C LYS A 470 -3.07 -4.26 -7.36
N ILE A 471 -2.32 -3.19 -7.62
CA ILE A 471 -2.25 -2.02 -6.73
C ILE A 471 -3.63 -1.36 -6.54
N ARG A 472 -4.39 -1.16 -7.63
CA ARG A 472 -5.75 -0.61 -7.57
C ARG A 472 -6.71 -1.47 -6.74
N GLU A 473 -6.75 -2.78 -6.98
CA GLU A 473 -7.57 -3.75 -6.25
C GLU A 473 -7.19 -3.81 -4.76
N GLN A 474 -5.89 -3.86 -4.45
CA GLN A 474 -5.37 -3.93 -3.10
C GLN A 474 -5.64 -2.62 -2.33
N THR A 475 -5.51 -1.46 -2.97
CA THR A 475 -5.91 -0.15 -2.41
C THR A 475 -7.41 -0.12 -2.07
N GLN A 476 -8.27 -0.61 -2.98
CA GLN A 476 -9.71 -0.66 -2.79
C GLN A 476 -10.10 -1.64 -1.65
N ALA A 477 -9.52 -2.83 -1.63
CA ALA A 477 -9.77 -3.85 -0.61
C ALA A 477 -9.38 -3.39 0.81
N ASN A 478 -8.33 -2.56 0.92
CA ASN A 478 -7.91 -1.94 2.18
C ASN A 478 -8.67 -0.65 2.53
N GLN A 479 -9.63 -0.23 1.71
CA GLN A 479 -10.42 1.00 1.88
C GLN A 479 -9.56 2.28 2.01
N PHE A 480 -8.36 2.28 1.42
CA PHE A 480 -7.47 3.43 1.43
C PHE A 480 -8.06 4.64 0.70
N ALA A 481 -7.46 5.81 0.90
CA ALA A 481 -7.88 7.09 0.30
C ALA A 481 -7.93 7.02 -1.23
N GLY A 482 -7.05 6.24 -1.83
CA GLY A 482 -6.95 6.06 -3.27
C GLY A 482 -5.51 5.82 -3.68
N TRP A 483 -5.24 6.08 -4.96
CA TRP A 483 -3.99 5.75 -5.62
C TRP A 483 -3.61 6.83 -6.64
N VAL A 484 -2.33 6.95 -6.96
CA VAL A 484 -1.79 7.89 -7.96
C VAL A 484 -0.80 7.16 -8.88
N VAL A 485 -1.05 7.23 -10.18
CA VAL A 485 -0.18 6.59 -11.18
C VAL A 485 1.05 7.45 -11.44
N HIS A 486 2.23 6.86 -11.26
CA HIS A 486 3.47 7.35 -11.82
C HIS A 486 3.63 6.76 -13.22
N GLN A 487 3.60 7.52 -14.32
CA GLN A 487 3.26 8.96 -14.46
C GLN A 487 2.58 9.21 -15.82
N ALA A 488 2.11 10.44 -16.08
CA ALA A 488 1.49 10.78 -17.37
C ALA A 488 2.43 10.58 -18.57
N PHE A 489 3.68 11.01 -18.43
CA PHE A 489 4.71 11.10 -19.48
C PHE A 489 6.05 10.56 -18.97
N GLY A 490 7.10 10.51 -19.81
CA GLY A 490 8.41 9.99 -19.42
C GLY A 490 8.44 8.47 -19.21
N ASP A 491 9.43 7.99 -18.47
CA ASP A 491 9.80 6.55 -18.41
C ASP A 491 8.69 5.60 -17.92
N PHE A 492 7.63 6.09 -17.28
CA PHE A 492 6.52 5.27 -16.78
C PHE A 492 5.17 5.58 -17.50
N ASN A 493 5.21 6.34 -18.59
CA ASN A 493 4.04 6.98 -19.22
C ASN A 493 2.76 6.13 -19.31
N LEU A 494 1.64 6.79 -19.00
CA LEU A 494 0.28 6.34 -19.27
C LEU A 494 -0.24 6.85 -20.62
N PHE A 495 0.20 8.03 -21.09
CA PHE A 495 -0.06 8.48 -22.45
C PHE A 495 0.83 7.74 -23.43
N GLN A 496 0.27 7.28 -24.55
CA GLN A 496 0.98 6.57 -25.61
C GLN A 496 2.21 7.36 -26.06
N GLN A 497 3.34 6.68 -26.15
CA GLN A 497 4.61 7.27 -26.56
C GLN A 497 4.86 6.93 -28.03
N ASN A 498 5.01 7.95 -28.87
CA ASN A 498 5.19 7.81 -30.31
C ASN A 498 6.67 7.59 -30.67
N SER A 499 7.58 8.22 -29.91
CA SER A 499 9.03 8.05 -29.99
C SER A 499 9.69 8.41 -28.65
N VAL A 500 11.01 8.28 -28.52
CA VAL A 500 11.74 8.58 -27.27
C VAL A 500 11.51 10.04 -26.86
N GLY A 501 10.83 10.27 -25.72
CA GLY A 501 10.47 11.60 -25.22
C GLY A 501 9.29 12.29 -25.92
N GLU A 502 8.62 11.65 -26.89
CA GLU A 502 7.45 12.21 -27.58
C GLU A 502 6.16 11.45 -27.22
N HIS A 503 5.25 12.10 -26.51
CA HIS A 503 3.96 11.53 -26.11
C HIS A 503 2.81 12.07 -26.96
N GLY A 504 1.87 11.18 -27.31
CA GLY A 504 0.60 11.53 -27.94
C GLY A 504 -0.49 11.88 -26.91
N ASP A 505 -1.70 12.19 -27.41
CA ASP A 505 -2.84 12.60 -26.56
C ASP A 505 -3.74 11.44 -26.11
N ARG A 506 -3.37 10.20 -26.46
CA ARG A 506 -4.16 8.99 -26.15
C ARG A 506 -3.58 8.26 -24.95
N LEU A 507 -4.43 7.84 -24.02
CA LEU A 507 -4.05 6.93 -22.95
C LEU A 507 -3.82 5.52 -23.51
N ILE A 508 -2.92 4.75 -22.89
CA ILE A 508 -2.73 3.33 -23.21
C ILE A 508 -3.98 2.56 -22.75
N PRO A 509 -4.75 1.90 -23.64
CA PRO A 509 -6.03 1.31 -23.31
C PRO A 509 -5.96 0.22 -22.23
N GLU A 510 -4.95 -0.63 -22.29
CA GLU A 510 -4.74 -1.76 -21.38
C GLU A 510 -4.48 -1.30 -19.94
N LEU A 511 -3.71 -0.22 -19.79
CA LEU A 511 -3.45 0.40 -18.49
C LEU A 511 -4.69 1.14 -17.97
N THR A 512 -5.48 1.74 -18.87
CA THR A 512 -6.74 2.39 -18.50
C THR A 512 -7.78 1.36 -18.00
N GLU A 513 -7.93 0.23 -18.71
CA GLU A 513 -8.76 -0.91 -18.27
C GLU A 513 -8.20 -1.59 -17.00
N ALA A 514 -6.88 -1.58 -16.80
CA ALA A 514 -6.27 -2.02 -15.54
C ALA A 514 -6.69 -1.15 -14.34
N LEU A 515 -6.83 0.16 -14.52
CA LEU A 515 -7.14 1.13 -13.46
C LEU A 515 -8.63 1.33 -13.20
N PHE A 516 -9.47 1.37 -14.24
CA PHE A 516 -10.89 1.72 -14.13
C PHE A 516 -11.84 0.58 -14.52
N GLY A 517 -11.36 -0.37 -15.31
CA GLY A 517 -12.14 -1.47 -15.84
C GLY A 517 -12.64 -2.48 -14.81
N SER A 518 -13.57 -3.32 -15.24
CA SER A 518 -14.12 -4.42 -14.44
C SER A 518 -13.88 -5.81 -15.05
N GLN A 519 -13.42 -5.89 -16.30
CA GLN A 519 -13.19 -7.17 -16.98
C GLN A 519 -11.89 -7.81 -16.50
N PRO A 520 -11.83 -9.14 -16.27
CA PRO A 520 -10.59 -9.83 -15.92
C PRO A 520 -9.46 -9.53 -16.90
N LEU A 521 -8.28 -9.17 -16.40
CA LEU A 521 -7.09 -8.97 -17.22
C LEU A 521 -6.58 -10.32 -17.67
N GLN A 522 -6.51 -10.53 -18.98
CA GLN A 522 -5.77 -11.64 -19.53
C GLN A 522 -4.28 -11.43 -19.26
N LEU A 523 -3.60 -12.45 -18.73
CA LEU A 523 -2.14 -12.46 -18.73
C LEU A 523 -1.68 -12.52 -20.19
N GLY A 524 -0.72 -11.67 -20.54
CA GLY A 524 -0.15 -11.66 -21.88
C GLY A 524 0.62 -12.95 -22.20
N PRO A 525 1.09 -13.11 -23.46
CA PRO A 525 1.89 -14.25 -23.86
C PRO A 525 3.17 -14.39 -23.02
N PRO A 526 3.86 -15.55 -23.07
CA PRO A 526 5.19 -15.70 -22.52
C PRO A 526 6.18 -14.66 -23.08
N VAL A 527 7.14 -14.24 -22.26
CA VAL A 527 8.12 -13.20 -22.61
C VAL A 527 9.51 -13.81 -22.81
N THR A 528 10.19 -13.41 -23.88
CA THR A 528 11.55 -13.86 -24.24
C THR A 528 12.61 -12.83 -23.85
N GLY A 529 13.85 -13.29 -23.63
CA GLY A 529 14.98 -12.40 -23.31
C GLY A 529 15.60 -11.65 -24.49
N HIS A 530 15.23 -11.99 -25.72
CA HIS A 530 15.68 -11.33 -26.96
C HIS A 530 14.85 -10.09 -27.30
#